data_AF-A0A377VDL8-F1
#
_entry.id   AF-A0A377VDL8-F1
#
_cell.length_a   1.000
_cell.length_b   1.000
_cell.length_c   1.000
_cell.angle_alpha   90.00
_cell.angle_beta   90.00
_cell.angle_gamma   90.00
#
_symmetry.space_group_name_H-M   'P 1'
#
loop_
_entity.id
_entity.type
_entity.pdbx_description
1 polymer ?
#
loop_
_entity_poly.entity_id
_entity_poly.type
_entity_poly.pdbx_seq_one_letter_code
_entity_poly.pdbx_strand_id
1 'polypeptide(L)'
;MAQPPLSKRIQELEEELQVSLFERRGNRIEPTEAGYFLYRKGCEILRQVEDTARETADIAQKTRVEVRIGLTHLYQNYFQPLLMELYRRNPETAINISVTDSSHLETLLNEGAIDLALIQRPYRGRRLRLYLLRPH
;
A
#
# COMPACT_ATOMS: atom_id res chain seq x y z
N MET A 1 -18.46 -25.27 1.31
CA MET A 1 -19.60 -24.37 1.06
C MET A 1 -19.27 -23.53 -0.18
N ALA A 2 -20.16 -23.45 -1.16
CA ALA A 2 -19.90 -22.72 -2.40
C ALA A 2 -20.09 -21.21 -2.17
N GLN A 3 -19.09 -20.41 -2.55
CA GLN A 3 -19.20 -18.95 -2.53
C GLN A 3 -20.25 -18.51 -3.56
N PRO A 4 -21.16 -17.58 -3.22
CA PRO A 4 -22.06 -17.02 -4.20
C PRO A 4 -21.27 -16.43 -5.38
N PRO A 5 -21.78 -16.51 -6.61
CA PRO A 5 -21.11 -15.88 -7.75
C PRO A 5 -20.93 -14.37 -7.48
N LEU A 6 -19.80 -13.81 -7.93
CA LEU A 6 -19.42 -12.41 -7.71
C LEU A 6 -20.54 -11.43 -8.09
N SER A 7 -21.28 -11.73 -9.16
CA SER A 7 -22.44 -10.94 -9.60
C SER A 7 -23.52 -10.83 -8.53
N LYS A 8 -23.79 -11.90 -7.77
CA LYS A 8 -24.78 -11.90 -6.70
C LYS A 8 -24.33 -11.04 -5.52
N ARG A 9 -23.04 -11.08 -5.17
CA ARG A 9 -22.49 -10.21 -4.11
C ARG A 9 -22.52 -8.74 -4.49
N ILE A 10 -22.27 -8.42 -5.75
CA ILE A 10 -22.39 -7.04 -6.25
C ILE A 10 -23.85 -6.59 -6.19
N GLN A 11 -24.79 -7.44 -6.60
CA GLN A 11 -26.21 -7.11 -6.56
C GLN A 11 -26.71 -6.89 -5.12
N GLU A 12 -26.33 -7.76 -4.17
CA GLU A 12 -26.65 -7.58 -2.74
C GLU A 12 -26.13 -6.23 -2.22
N LEU A 13 -24.94 -5.81 -2.65
CA LEU A 13 -24.34 -4.52 -2.27
C LEU A 13 -25.04 -3.32 -2.91
N GLU A 14 -25.46 -3.43 -4.17
CA GLU A 14 -26.28 -2.41 -4.86
C GLU A 14 -27.63 -2.23 -4.17
N GLU A 15 -28.25 -3.34 -3.73
CA GLU A 15 -29.51 -3.34 -2.98
C GLU A 15 -29.36 -2.68 -1.60
N GLU A 16 -28.28 -2.99 -0.87
CA GLU A 16 -27.99 -2.39 0.44
C GLU A 16 -27.72 -0.88 0.34
N LEU A 17 -26.96 -0.46 -0.67
CA LEU A 17 -26.61 0.95 -0.88
C LEU A 17 -27.69 1.74 -1.62
N GLN A 18 -28.74 1.07 -2.12
CA GLN A 18 -29.81 1.65 -2.94
C GLN A 18 -29.30 2.42 -4.17
N VAL A 19 -28.18 1.99 -4.75
CA VAL A 19 -27.55 2.59 -5.93
C VAL A 19 -27.00 1.52 -6.86
N SER A 20 -27.07 1.75 -8.17
CA SER A 20 -26.38 0.90 -9.15
C SER A 20 -24.90 1.27 -9.20
N LEU A 21 -24.03 0.28 -9.00
CA LEU A 21 -22.59 0.35 -9.11
C LEU A 21 -22.12 0.01 -10.54
N PHE A 22 -22.93 -0.74 -11.29
CA PHE A 22 -22.68 -1.06 -12.69
C PHE A 22 -23.89 -0.79 -13.58
N GLU A 23 -23.65 -0.39 -14.83
CA GLU A 23 -24.66 -0.19 -15.85
C GLU A 23 -24.33 -0.99 -17.13
N ARG A 24 -25.36 -1.34 -17.90
CA ARG A 24 -25.20 -1.98 -19.21
C ARG A 24 -25.24 -0.93 -20.32
N ARG A 25 -24.13 -0.79 -21.05
CA ARG A 25 -24.07 -0.03 -22.30
C ARG A 25 -23.90 -0.99 -23.48
N GLY A 26 -25.04 -1.33 -24.10
CA GLY A 26 -25.10 -2.33 -25.15
C GLY A 26 -24.67 -3.71 -24.64
N ASN A 27 -23.60 -4.26 -25.20
CA ASN A 27 -23.05 -5.56 -24.82
C ASN A 27 -21.95 -5.48 -23.74
N ARG A 28 -21.72 -4.30 -23.14
CA ARG A 28 -20.70 -4.07 -22.11
C ARG A 28 -21.32 -3.70 -20.78
N ILE A 29 -20.65 -4.11 -19.71
CA ILE A 29 -20.93 -3.69 -18.33
C ILE A 29 -19.85 -2.68 -17.95
N GLU A 30 -20.27 -1.50 -17.51
CA GLU A 30 -19.38 -0.40 -17.13
C GLU A 30 -19.70 0.06 -15.70
N PRO A 31 -18.71 0.46 -14.89
CA PRO A 31 -18.97 1.01 -13.56
C PRO A 31 -19.67 2.37 -13.67
N THR A 32 -20.61 2.64 -12.76
CA THR A 32 -21.21 3.97 -12.60
C THR A 32 -20.25 4.90 -11.85
N GLU A 33 -20.59 6.19 -11.76
CA GLU A 33 -19.84 7.13 -10.91
C GLU A 33 -19.81 6.68 -9.44
N ALA A 34 -20.94 6.16 -8.92
CA ALA A 34 -21.03 5.56 -7.60
C ALA A 34 -20.13 4.32 -7.47
N GLY A 35 -20.10 3.46 -8.50
CA GLY A 35 -19.19 2.31 -8.57
C GLY A 35 -17.72 2.70 -8.48
N TYR A 36 -17.30 3.73 -9.22
CA TYR A 36 -15.94 4.27 -9.16
C TYR A 36 -15.60 4.87 -7.79
N PHE A 37 -16.52 5.63 -7.20
CA PHE A 37 -16.34 6.21 -5.87
C PHE A 37 -16.19 5.11 -4.81
N LEU A 38 -17.09 4.13 -4.81
CA LEU A 38 -17.06 3.00 -3.88
C LEU A 38 -15.79 2.18 -4.04
N TYR A 39 -15.34 1.91 -5.27
CA TYR A 39 -14.09 1.19 -5.50
C TYR A 39 -12.90 1.91 -4.84
N ARG A 40 -12.77 3.22 -5.07
CA ARG A 40 -11.68 4.01 -4.49
C ARG A 40 -11.72 4.00 -2.96
N LYS A 41 -12.89 4.23 -2.38
CA LYS A 41 -13.06 4.25 -0.92
C LYS A 41 -12.93 2.87 -0.29
N GLY A 42 -13.44 1.83 -0.94
CA GLY A 42 -13.29 0.44 -0.52
C GLY A 42 -11.82 0.03 -0.44
N CYS A 43 -11.00 0.36 -1.44
CA CYS A 43 -9.56 0.13 -1.36
C CYS A 43 -8.89 0.87 -0.20
N GLU A 44 -9.30 2.11 0.08
CA GLU A 44 -8.77 2.88 1.22
C GLU A 44 -9.15 2.24 2.56
N ILE A 45 -10.40 1.80 2.71
CA ILE A 45 -10.92 1.16 3.92
C ILE A 45 -10.26 -0.19 4.18
N LEU A 46 -10.15 -1.05 3.15
CA LEU A 46 -9.51 -2.36 3.29
C LEU A 46 -8.06 -2.24 3.76
N ARG A 47 -7.31 -1.29 3.19
CA ARG A 47 -5.95 -0.99 3.65
C ARG A 47 -5.93 -0.53 5.10
N GLN A 48 -6.84 0.35 5.51
CA GLN A 48 -6.94 0.78 6.92
C GLN A 48 -7.27 -0.39 7.86
N VAL A 49 -8.11 -1.33 7.44
CA VAL A 49 -8.41 -2.54 8.21
C VAL A 49 -7.17 -3.41 8.38
N GLU A 50 -6.42 -3.62 7.30
CA GLU A 50 -5.16 -4.39 7.33
C GLU A 50 -4.10 -3.71 8.22
N ASP A 51 -3.91 -2.40 8.08
CA ASP A 51 -2.99 -1.60 8.89
C ASP A 51 -3.38 -1.68 10.37
N THR A 52 -4.66 -1.50 10.69
CA THR A 52 -5.18 -1.57 12.07
C THR A 52 -4.97 -2.96 12.68
N ALA A 53 -5.22 -4.02 11.91
CA ALA A 53 -5.02 -5.39 12.38
C ALA A 53 -3.54 -5.66 12.69
N ARG A 54 -2.63 -5.17 11.84
CA ARG A 54 -1.19 -5.26 12.04
C ARG A 54 -0.74 -4.50 13.29
N GLU A 55 -1.09 -3.22 13.39
CA GLU A 55 -0.73 -2.38 14.53
C GLU A 55 -1.28 -2.94 15.85
N THR A 56 -2.50 -3.49 15.84
CA THR A 56 -3.10 -4.12 17.01
C THR A 56 -2.31 -5.37 17.45
N ALA A 57 -1.88 -6.19 16.49
CA ALA A 57 -1.04 -7.35 16.77
C ALA A 57 0.34 -6.94 17.32
N ASP A 58 0.94 -5.88 16.78
CA ASP A 58 2.22 -5.33 17.22
C ASP A 58 2.16 -4.82 18.67
N ILE A 59 1.08 -4.10 19.00
CA ILE A 59 0.79 -3.64 20.37
C ILE A 59 0.66 -4.82 21.33
N ALA A 60 -0.11 -5.85 20.94
CA ALA A 60 -0.35 -7.02 21.78
C ALA A 60 0.93 -7.83 22.04
N GLN A 61 1.85 -7.85 21.07
CA GLN A 61 3.08 -8.65 21.14
C GLN A 61 4.26 -7.88 21.75
N LYS A 62 4.11 -6.60 22.12
CA LYS A 62 5.22 -5.69 22.49
C LYS A 62 6.35 -5.72 21.45
N THR A 63 5.98 -5.94 20.19
CA THR A 63 6.96 -6.10 19.12
C THR A 63 7.56 -4.74 18.82
N ARG A 64 8.89 -4.68 18.90
CA ARG A 64 9.73 -3.57 18.46
C ARG A 64 9.15 -2.99 17.17
N VAL A 65 8.79 -1.70 17.15
CA VAL A 65 8.18 -1.04 15.97
C VAL A 65 9.04 -1.37 14.75
N GLU A 66 8.50 -2.04 13.73
CA GLU A 66 9.28 -2.44 12.57
C GLU A 66 9.10 -1.44 11.42
N VAL A 67 10.20 -0.99 10.83
CA VAL A 67 10.23 -0.13 9.64
C VAL A 67 10.99 -0.84 8.54
N ARG A 68 10.30 -1.13 7.43
CA ARG A 68 10.84 -1.84 6.27
C ARG A 68 11.18 -0.83 5.17
N ILE A 69 12.46 -0.69 4.86
CA ILE A 69 13.00 0.32 3.94
C ILE A 69 13.61 -0.38 2.72
N GLY A 70 13.06 -0.09 1.55
CA GLY A 70 13.62 -0.48 0.27
C GLY A 70 14.59 0.57 -0.27
N LEU A 71 15.69 0.15 -0.87
CA LEU A 71 16.62 1.07 -1.52
C LEU A 71 17.35 0.43 -2.69
N THR A 72 17.66 1.23 -3.70
CA THR A 72 18.47 0.73 -4.83
C THR A 72 19.93 0.58 -4.43
N HIS A 73 20.65 -0.30 -5.13
CA HIS A 73 22.10 -0.49 -4.92
C HIS A 73 22.89 0.83 -4.96
N LEU A 74 22.49 1.78 -5.81
CA LEU A 74 23.11 3.11 -5.91
C LEU A 74 22.98 3.93 -4.62
N TYR A 75 21.88 3.77 -3.90
CA TYR A 75 21.55 4.55 -2.71
C TYR A 75 22.00 3.90 -1.41
N GLN A 76 22.42 2.64 -1.44
CA GLN A 76 22.87 1.90 -0.25
C GLN A 76 23.98 2.64 0.50
N ASN A 77 25.07 2.97 -0.18
CA ASN A 77 26.21 3.63 0.46
C ASN A 77 25.91 5.07 0.87
N TYR A 78 25.06 5.76 0.10
CA TYR A 78 24.72 7.15 0.36
C TYR A 78 23.85 7.30 1.61
N PHE A 79 22.89 6.40 1.82
CA PHE A 79 21.95 6.48 2.94
C PHE A 79 22.36 5.64 4.15
N GLN A 80 23.39 4.79 4.05
CA GLN A 80 23.88 4.00 5.18
C GLN A 80 24.16 4.83 6.45
N PRO A 81 24.83 6.01 6.40
CA PRO A 81 25.03 6.83 7.59
C PRO A 81 23.72 7.31 8.22
N LEU A 82 22.74 7.68 7.38
CA LEU A 82 21.42 8.12 7.84
C LEU A 82 20.66 6.97 8.51
N LEU A 83 20.69 5.78 7.93
CA LEU A 83 20.04 4.58 8.47
C LEU A 83 20.65 4.17 9.81
N MET A 84 21.98 4.27 9.93
CA MET A 84 22.68 4.05 11.20
C MET A 84 22.29 5.08 12.26
N GLU A 85 22.15 6.34 11.90
CA GLU A 85 21.70 7.39 12.82
C GLU A 85 20.23 7.18 13.25
N LEU A 86 19.37 6.78 12.31
CA LEU A 86 17.97 6.44 12.59
C LEU A 86 17.86 5.31 13.60
N TYR A 87 18.66 4.26 13.43
CA TYR A 87 18.76 3.13 14.37
C TYR A 87 19.25 3.57 15.74
N ARG A 88 20.29 4.40 15.81
CA ARG A 88 20.83 4.90 17.08
C ARG A 88 19.83 5.74 17.86
N ARG A 89 19.02 6.54 17.17
CA ARG A 89 18.01 7.42 17.80
C ARG A 89 16.74 6.68 18.22
N ASN A 90 16.46 5.52 17.62
CA ASN A 90 15.26 4.73 17.89
C ASN A 90 15.64 3.25 18.08
N PRO A 91 16.39 2.89 19.13
CA PRO A 91 16.85 1.52 19.35
C PRO A 91 15.68 0.55 19.62
N GLU A 92 14.52 1.02 20.03
CA GLU A 92 13.26 0.26 20.12
C GLU A 92 12.55 0.05 18.77
N THR A 93 13.17 0.44 17.65
CA THR A 93 12.66 0.20 16.30
C THR A 93 13.51 -0.86 15.59
N ALA A 94 12.87 -1.88 15.02
CA ALA A 94 13.51 -2.83 14.12
C ALA A 94 13.54 -2.21 12.70
N ILE A 95 14.73 -2.01 12.14
CA ILE A 95 14.87 -1.47 10.79
C ILE A 95 15.31 -2.59 9.87
N ASN A 96 14.45 -2.96 8.92
CA ASN A 96 14.74 -3.98 7.91
C ASN A 96 14.98 -3.31 6.56
N ILE A 97 16.08 -3.68 5.90
CA ILE A 97 16.54 -3.04 4.66
C ILE A 97 16.52 -4.07 3.53
N SER A 98 15.81 -3.76 2.45
CA SER A 98 15.80 -4.54 1.21
C SER A 98 16.52 -3.77 0.10
N VAL A 99 17.53 -4.39 -0.50
CA VAL A 99 18.29 -3.79 -1.60
C VAL A 99 17.97 -4.50 -2.91
N THR A 100 17.37 -3.78 -3.86
CA THR A 100 16.95 -4.32 -5.16
C THR A 100 16.70 -3.19 -6.17
N ASP A 101 16.34 -3.51 -7.40
CA ASP A 101 16.04 -2.53 -8.45
C ASP A 101 14.75 -1.73 -8.18
N SER A 102 14.64 -0.55 -8.80
CA SER A 102 13.50 0.35 -8.59
C SER A 102 12.17 -0.32 -8.94
N SER A 103 12.10 -1.11 -10.03
CA SER A 103 10.84 -1.77 -10.43
C SER A 103 10.37 -2.77 -9.39
N HIS A 104 11.27 -3.55 -8.81
CA HIS A 104 10.92 -4.51 -7.77
C HIS A 104 10.53 -3.79 -6.46
N LEU A 105 11.20 -2.69 -6.11
CA LEU A 105 10.82 -1.84 -4.98
C LEU A 105 9.42 -1.24 -5.16
N GLU A 106 9.03 -0.86 -6.37
CA GLU A 106 7.67 -0.39 -6.65
C GLU A 106 6.62 -1.49 -6.41
N THR A 107 6.89 -2.72 -6.82
CA THR A 107 6.03 -3.87 -6.54
C THR A 107 5.89 -4.07 -5.04
N LEU A 108 7.01 -4.13 -4.30
CA LEU A 108 7.00 -4.32 -2.85
C LEU A 108 6.25 -3.21 -2.10
N LEU A 109 6.36 -1.96 -2.56
CA LEU A 109 5.58 -0.85 -2.01
C LEU A 109 4.08 -1.01 -2.26
N ASN A 110 3.68 -1.40 -3.47
CA ASN A 110 2.27 -1.59 -3.82
C ASN A 110 1.64 -2.78 -3.07
N GLU A 111 2.44 -3.81 -2.79
CA GLU A 111 2.04 -5.01 -2.03
C GLU A 111 2.11 -4.79 -0.51
N GLY A 112 2.62 -3.65 -0.04
CA GLY A 112 2.79 -3.35 1.38
C GLY A 112 3.88 -4.20 2.06
N ALA A 113 4.77 -4.81 1.29
CA ALA A 113 5.92 -5.58 1.76
C ALA A 113 7.06 -4.69 2.30
N ILE A 114 7.11 -3.43 1.86
CA ILE A 114 7.97 -2.38 2.42
C ILE A 114 7.16 -1.10 2.67
N ASP A 115 7.60 -0.28 3.64
CA ASP A 115 6.89 0.92 4.08
C ASP A 115 7.41 2.18 3.35
N LEU A 116 8.70 2.20 3.01
CA LEU A 116 9.34 3.29 2.26
C LEU A 116 10.27 2.72 1.19
N ALA A 117 10.42 3.41 0.04
CA ALA A 117 11.49 3.12 -0.91
C ALA A 117 12.27 4.37 -1.34
N LEU A 118 13.58 4.22 -1.45
CA LEU A 118 14.52 5.21 -1.99
C LEU A 118 14.91 4.80 -3.41
N ILE A 119 14.24 5.40 -4.40
CA ILE A 119 14.36 5.06 -5.83
C ILE A 119 14.77 6.26 -6.68
N GLN A 120 15.42 5.97 -7.81
CA GLN A 120 15.76 6.99 -8.81
C GLN A 120 14.60 7.18 -9.79
N ARG A 121 14.36 8.43 -10.22
CA ARG A 121 13.32 8.75 -11.23
C ARG A 121 13.50 7.94 -12.54
N PRO A 122 12.41 7.64 -13.28
CA PRO A 122 11.05 8.12 -13.07
C PRO A 122 10.11 7.04 -12.53
N TYR A 123 9.56 7.27 -11.33
CA TYR A 123 8.40 6.54 -10.82
C TYR A 123 7.16 6.89 -11.66
N ARG A 124 6.42 5.86 -12.14
CA ARG A 124 5.25 6.03 -13.03
C ARG A 124 3.90 5.70 -12.38
N GLY A 125 3.89 5.30 -11.10
CA GLY A 125 2.66 4.96 -10.39
C GLY A 125 1.87 6.17 -9.88
N ARG A 126 0.56 6.00 -9.68
CA ARG A 126 -0.38 7.08 -9.34
C ARG A 126 -0.88 7.07 -7.88
N ARG A 127 -0.45 6.08 -7.06
CA ARG A 127 -0.99 5.81 -5.72
C ARG A 127 -0.03 6.07 -4.55
N LEU A 128 1.23 6.42 -4.80
CA LEU A 128 2.22 6.67 -3.74
C LEU A 128 2.54 8.16 -3.58
N ARG A 129 2.88 8.56 -2.36
CA ARG A 129 3.30 9.93 -2.04
C ARG A 129 4.79 10.07 -2.29
N LEU A 130 5.17 10.95 -3.22
CA LEU A 130 6.57 11.18 -3.60
C LEU A 130 7.16 12.34 -2.80
N TYR A 131 8.31 12.10 -2.17
CA TYR A 131 9.11 13.15 -1.54
C TYR A 131 10.43 13.30 -2.31
N LEU A 132 10.72 14.53 -2.76
CA LEU A 132 11.99 14.85 -3.39
C LEU A 132 13.00 15.21 -2.32
N LEU A 133 14.00 14.35 -2.13
CA LEU A 133 15.15 14.65 -1.30
C LEU A 133 16.06 15.60 -2.09
N ARG A 134 16.16 16.85 -1.64
CA ARG A 134 17.14 17.80 -2.18
C ARG A 134 18.50 17.47 -1.57
N PRO A 135 19.58 17.39 -2.37
CA PRO A 135 20.92 17.30 -1.81
C PRO A 135 21.19 18.57 -0.98
N HIS A 136 21.76 18.40 0.20
CA HIS A 136 22.37 19.47 0.99
C HIS A 136 23.73 19.85 0.41
#